data_AF-J3DSH1-F1
#
_entry.id   AF-J3DSH1-F1
#
_cell.length_a   1.000
_cell.length_b   1.000
_cell.length_c   1.000
_cell.angle_alpha   90.00
_cell.angle_beta   90.00
_cell.angle_gamma   90.00
#
_symmetry.space_group_name_H-M   'P 1'
#
loop_
_entity.id
_entity.type
_entity.pdbx_description
1 polymer ?
#
loop_
_entity_poly.entity_id
_entity_poly.type
_entity_poly.pdbx_seq_one_letter_code
_entity_poly.pdbx_strand_id
1 'polypeptide(L)'
;MKILAVRLALLLALLVTYWLTYQHGRSVERAAAAQASAQRDSGDRLAEVIGERGARQEEQRRAAAQEEARAHAQKERAIADTGAAGADAAGQRLRDESAKFAATVSCPGTDSAAIARGQAATRAAMVLSDLLSRADQRAGELAKAYDRARIAGQQCEREYDALTQGHSVHPSG
;
A
#
# COMPACT_ATOMS: atom_id res chain seq x y z
N MET A 1 59.70 78.37 -4.91
CA MET A 1 58.28 78.15 -4.54
C MET A 1 57.47 77.48 -5.66
N LYS A 2 57.47 78.00 -6.91
CA LYS A 2 56.66 77.43 -8.03
C LYS A 2 56.93 75.94 -8.34
N ILE A 3 58.19 75.48 -8.31
CA ILE A 3 58.55 74.08 -8.61
C ILE A 3 58.00 73.10 -7.55
N LEU A 4 57.97 73.51 -6.28
CA LEU A 4 57.40 72.70 -5.18
C LEU A 4 55.88 72.53 -5.32
N ALA A 5 55.17 73.59 -5.72
CA ALA A 5 53.73 73.54 -5.96
C ALA A 5 53.36 72.59 -7.13
N VAL A 6 54.13 72.62 -8.23
CA VAL A 6 53.92 71.71 -9.37
C VAL A 6 54.16 70.25 -8.97
N ARG A 7 55.21 69.97 -8.19
CA ARG A 7 55.49 68.61 -7.71
C ARG A 7 54.39 68.08 -6.79
N LEU A 8 53.88 68.91 -5.88
CA LEU A 8 52.76 68.56 -5.01
C LEU A 8 51.48 68.27 -5.81
N ALA A 9 51.17 69.08 -6.82
CA ALA A 9 50.01 68.86 -7.67
C ALA A 9 50.09 67.53 -8.44
N LEU A 10 51.27 67.18 -8.97
CA LEU A 10 51.49 65.90 -9.65
C LEU A 10 51.38 64.70 -8.70
N LEU A 11 51.92 64.81 -7.49
CA LEU A 11 51.80 63.76 -6.48
C LEU A 11 50.34 63.54 -6.05
N LEU A 12 49.58 64.61 -5.85
CA LEU A 12 48.15 64.51 -5.53
C LEU A 12 47.36 63.89 -6.68
N ALA A 13 47.64 64.28 -7.93
CA ALA A 13 47.01 63.67 -9.10
C ALA A 13 47.28 62.17 -9.20
N LEU A 14 48.52 61.73 -8.92
CA LEU A 14 48.88 60.30 -8.88
C LEU A 14 48.15 59.56 -7.76
N LEU A 15 48.08 60.14 -6.56
CA LEU A 15 47.38 59.54 -5.43
C LEU A 15 45.88 59.41 -5.68
N VAL A 16 45.25 60.45 -6.24
CA VAL A 16 43.81 60.43 -6.59
C VAL A 16 43.53 59.39 -7.67
N THR A 17 44.38 59.32 -8.71
CA THR A 17 44.23 58.33 -9.78
C THR A 17 44.37 56.91 -9.24
N TYR A 18 45.39 56.66 -8.41
CA TYR A 18 45.60 55.36 -7.77
C TYR A 18 44.45 54.98 -6.82
N TRP A 19 43.94 55.93 -6.04
CA TRP A 19 42.80 55.70 -5.15
C TRP A 19 41.53 55.37 -5.94
N LEU A 20 41.26 56.09 -7.03
CA LEU A 20 40.10 55.87 -7.88
C LEU A 20 40.16 54.49 -8.54
N THR A 21 41.30 54.08 -9.09
CA THR A 21 41.45 52.74 -9.68
C THR A 21 41.35 51.64 -8.64
N TYR A 22 41.89 51.84 -7.44
CA TYR A 22 41.75 50.89 -6.33
C TYR A 22 40.30 50.73 -5.87
N GLN A 23 39.59 51.84 -5.66
CA GLN A 23 38.16 51.81 -5.29
C GLN A 23 37.31 51.18 -6.39
N HIS A 24 37.61 51.50 -7.66
CA HIS A 24 36.91 50.93 -8.79
C HIS A 24 37.12 49.41 -8.87
N GLY A 25 38.37 48.93 -8.76
CA GLY A 25 38.67 47.49 -8.68
C GLY A 25 37.93 46.81 -7.53
N ARG A 26 37.97 47.40 -6.33
CA ARG A 26 37.21 46.90 -5.17
C ARG A 26 35.71 46.87 -5.38
N SER A 27 35.14 47.80 -6.15
CA SER A 27 33.71 47.83 -6.44
C SER A 27 33.31 46.73 -7.43
N VAL A 28 34.14 46.49 -8.45
CA VAL A 28 33.94 45.42 -9.44
C VAL A 28 34.03 44.05 -8.77
N GLU A 29 35.02 43.82 -7.91
CA GLU A 29 35.15 42.55 -7.19
C GLU A 29 33.95 42.27 -6.27
N ARG A 30 33.45 43.30 -5.57
CA ARG A 30 32.23 43.16 -4.75
C ARG A 30 30.99 42.88 -5.61
N ALA A 31 30.86 43.55 -6.76
CA ALA A 31 29.75 43.33 -7.67
C ALA A 31 29.78 41.91 -8.27
N ALA A 32 30.94 41.45 -8.71
CA ALA A 32 31.15 40.09 -9.22
C ALA A 32 30.85 39.04 -8.13
N ALA A 33 31.33 39.26 -6.90
CA ALA A 33 31.03 38.36 -5.77
C ALA A 33 29.53 38.35 -5.42
N ALA A 34 28.87 39.51 -5.44
CA ALA A 34 27.43 39.61 -5.20
C ALA A 34 26.62 38.89 -6.29
N GLN A 35 26.99 39.06 -7.56
CA GLN A 35 26.34 38.38 -8.68
C GLN A 35 26.54 36.86 -8.61
N ALA A 36 27.76 36.40 -8.33
CA ALA A 36 28.05 34.97 -8.17
C ALA A 36 27.32 34.35 -6.97
N SER A 37 27.07 35.13 -5.91
CA SER A 37 26.31 34.67 -4.75
C SER A 37 24.80 34.63 -5.06
N ALA A 38 24.26 35.67 -5.69
CA ALA A 38 22.86 35.70 -6.13
C ALA A 38 22.52 34.55 -7.10
N GLN A 39 23.44 34.21 -8.01
CA GLN A 39 23.26 33.08 -8.90
C GLN A 39 23.24 31.74 -8.15
N ARG A 40 24.12 31.56 -7.16
CA ARG A 40 24.12 30.38 -6.28
C ARG A 40 22.83 30.28 -5.46
N ASP A 41 22.43 31.37 -4.79
CA ASP A 41 21.20 31.42 -4.01
C ASP A 41 19.97 31.07 -4.86
N SER A 42 19.92 31.57 -6.11
CA SER A 42 18.83 31.24 -7.03
C SER A 42 18.81 29.74 -7.41
N GLY A 43 19.99 29.13 -7.60
CA GLY A 43 20.13 27.71 -7.87
C GLY A 43 19.74 26.85 -6.68
N ASP A 44 20.17 27.25 -5.48
CA ASP A 44 19.85 26.56 -4.22
C ASP A 44 18.34 26.61 -3.94
N ARG A 45 17.69 27.76 -4.17
CA ARG A 45 16.22 27.88 -4.06
C ARG A 45 15.48 27.01 -5.06
N LEU A 46 15.97 26.94 -6.30
CA LEU A 46 15.37 26.06 -7.30
C LEU A 46 15.53 24.58 -6.90
N ALA A 47 16.71 24.19 -6.45
CA ALA A 47 17.00 22.83 -5.99
C ALA A 47 16.15 22.45 -4.76
N GLU A 48 15.97 23.36 -3.81
CA GLU A 48 15.08 23.21 -2.66
C GLU A 48 13.64 22.93 -3.11
N VAL A 49 13.08 23.79 -3.98
CA VAL A 49 11.68 23.63 -4.47
C VAL A 49 11.50 22.34 -5.27
N ILE A 50 12.47 21.96 -6.11
CA ILE A 50 12.41 20.70 -6.86
C ILE A 50 12.48 19.51 -5.91
N GLY A 51 13.38 19.56 -4.91
CA GLY A 51 13.50 18.54 -3.88
C GLY A 51 12.22 18.36 -3.07
N GLU A 52 11.62 19.45 -2.59
CA GLU A 52 10.35 19.42 -1.87
C GLU A 52 9.21 18.84 -2.71
N ARG A 53 9.11 19.23 -3.98
CA ARG A 53 8.08 18.70 -4.89
C ARG A 53 8.27 17.20 -5.12
N GLY A 54 9.51 16.76 -5.33
CA GLY A 54 9.83 15.34 -5.48
C GLY A 54 9.48 14.54 -4.23
N ALA A 55 9.84 15.06 -3.04
CA ALA A 55 9.51 14.44 -1.77
C ALA A 55 8.00 14.33 -1.56
N ARG A 56 7.23 15.41 -1.80
CA ARG A 56 5.77 15.38 -1.70
C ARG A 56 5.12 14.44 -2.70
N GLN A 57 5.64 14.35 -3.92
CA GLN A 57 5.12 13.43 -4.93
C GLN A 57 5.32 11.97 -4.49
N GLU A 58 6.49 11.66 -3.92
CA GLU A 58 6.76 10.32 -3.39
C GLU A 58 5.89 10.02 -2.16
N GLU A 59 5.69 10.98 -1.26
CA GLU A 59 4.75 10.85 -0.14
C GLU A 59 3.31 10.60 -0.62
N GLN A 60 2.84 11.35 -1.60
CA GLN A 60 1.51 11.16 -2.21
C GLN A 60 1.38 9.79 -2.87
N ARG A 61 2.41 9.35 -3.61
CA ARG A 61 2.44 8.02 -4.23
C ARG A 61 2.33 6.91 -3.19
N ARG A 62 3.07 7.02 -2.08
CA ARG A 62 3.00 6.05 -0.97
C ARG A 62 1.65 6.07 -0.28
N ALA A 63 1.09 7.25 -0.05
CA ALA A 63 -0.23 7.40 0.56
C ALA A 63 -1.32 6.77 -0.33
N ALA A 64 -1.31 7.04 -1.64
CA ALA A 64 -2.24 6.46 -2.59
C ALA A 64 -2.15 4.92 -2.63
N ALA A 65 -0.92 4.37 -2.71
CA ALA A 65 -0.72 2.92 -2.68
C ALA A 65 -1.23 2.28 -1.38
N GLN A 66 -1.04 2.95 -0.24
CA GLN A 66 -1.58 2.47 1.04
C GLN A 66 -3.11 2.54 1.10
N GLU A 67 -3.72 3.59 0.54
CA GLU A 67 -5.17 3.74 0.48
C GLU A 67 -5.81 2.68 -0.42
N GLU A 68 -5.23 2.43 -1.60
CA GLU A 68 -5.65 1.34 -2.50
C GLU A 68 -5.55 -0.03 -1.82
N ALA A 69 -4.42 -0.32 -1.14
CA ALA A 69 -4.25 -1.57 -0.40
C ALA A 69 -5.29 -1.73 0.72
N ARG A 70 -5.61 -0.64 1.44
CA ARG A 70 -6.66 -0.64 2.47
C ARG A 70 -8.04 -0.88 1.88
N ALA A 71 -8.37 -0.21 0.78
CA ALA A 71 -9.66 -0.37 0.09
C ALA A 71 -9.84 -1.81 -0.43
N HIS A 72 -8.78 -2.39 -1.03
CA HIS A 72 -8.78 -3.78 -1.47
C HIS A 72 -8.99 -4.74 -0.30
N ALA A 73 -8.25 -4.58 0.80
CA ALA A 73 -8.40 -5.41 1.99
C ALA A 73 -9.79 -5.28 2.62
N GLN A 74 -10.40 -4.10 2.64
CA GLN A 74 -11.78 -3.91 3.12
C GLN A 74 -12.79 -4.62 2.24
N LYS A 75 -12.63 -4.56 0.91
CA LYS A 75 -13.49 -5.27 -0.04
C LYS A 75 -13.40 -6.79 0.14
N GLU A 76 -12.20 -7.33 0.29
CA GLU A 76 -12.00 -8.76 0.55
C GLU A 76 -12.63 -9.20 1.88
N ARG A 77 -12.48 -8.40 2.95
CA ARG A 77 -13.13 -8.66 4.24
C ARG A 77 -14.65 -8.66 4.10
N ALA A 78 -15.24 -7.70 3.40
CA ALA A 78 -16.69 -7.66 3.19
C ALA A 78 -17.19 -8.91 2.42
N ILE A 79 -16.43 -9.39 1.44
CA ILE A 79 -16.77 -10.63 0.70
C ILE A 79 -16.66 -11.84 1.65
N ALA A 80 -15.62 -11.92 2.47
CA ALA A 80 -15.46 -12.99 3.44
C ALA A 80 -16.58 -13.00 4.50
N ASP A 81 -16.96 -11.83 5.03
CA ASP A 81 -18.01 -11.68 6.04
C ASP A 81 -19.38 -12.06 5.48
N THR A 82 -19.69 -11.64 4.25
CA THR A 82 -20.94 -12.03 3.57
C THR A 82 -20.98 -13.53 3.27
N GLY A 83 -19.85 -14.11 2.87
CA GLY A 83 -19.69 -15.55 2.68
C GLY A 83 -19.90 -16.34 3.98
N ALA A 84 -19.29 -15.88 5.09
CA ALA A 84 -19.44 -16.48 6.41
C ALA A 84 -20.91 -16.44 6.89
N ALA A 85 -21.57 -15.28 6.79
CA ALA A 85 -22.98 -15.14 7.13
C ALA A 85 -23.89 -16.05 6.29
N GLY A 86 -23.58 -16.19 4.99
CA GLY A 86 -24.28 -17.11 4.09
C GLY A 86 -24.13 -18.59 4.49
N ALA A 87 -22.92 -18.99 4.87
CA ALA A 87 -22.62 -20.34 5.36
C ALA A 87 -23.32 -20.62 6.70
N ASP A 88 -23.31 -19.67 7.64
CA ASP A 88 -23.99 -19.80 8.92
C ASP A 88 -25.51 -19.94 8.74
N ALA A 89 -26.11 -19.13 7.87
CA ALA A 89 -27.53 -19.23 7.55
C ALA A 89 -27.89 -20.57 6.89
N ALA A 90 -27.03 -21.08 5.99
CA ALA A 90 -27.22 -22.40 5.40
C ALA A 90 -27.11 -23.52 6.43
N GLY A 91 -26.13 -23.44 7.33
CA GLY A 91 -25.96 -24.39 8.43
C GLY A 91 -27.14 -24.39 9.40
N GLN A 92 -27.70 -23.22 9.71
CA GLN A 92 -28.90 -23.12 10.56
C GLN A 92 -30.11 -23.78 9.89
N ARG A 93 -30.38 -23.49 8.60
CA ARG A 93 -31.47 -24.15 7.86
C ARG A 93 -31.33 -25.66 7.83
N LEU A 94 -30.10 -26.17 7.60
CA LEU A 94 -29.83 -27.60 7.60
C LEU A 94 -30.13 -28.24 8.95
N ARG A 95 -29.74 -27.59 10.06
CA ARG A 95 -30.06 -28.07 11.42
C ARG A 95 -31.56 -28.08 11.70
N ASP A 96 -32.26 -27.01 11.31
CA ASP A 96 -33.71 -26.89 11.52
C ASP A 96 -34.48 -27.95 10.72
N GLU A 97 -34.10 -28.17 9.46
CA GLU A 97 -34.73 -29.18 8.59
C GLU A 97 -34.43 -30.61 9.07
N SER A 98 -33.21 -30.86 9.56
CA SER A 98 -32.83 -32.13 10.18
C SER A 98 -33.63 -32.39 11.47
N ALA A 99 -33.82 -31.37 12.31
CA ALA A 99 -34.61 -31.48 13.53
C ALA A 99 -36.10 -31.75 13.23
N LYS A 100 -36.66 -31.06 12.22
CA LYS A 100 -38.03 -31.31 11.74
C LYS A 100 -38.20 -32.73 11.20
N PHE A 101 -37.25 -33.21 10.41
CA PHE A 101 -37.25 -34.57 9.91
C PHE A 101 -37.23 -35.60 11.05
N ALA A 102 -36.33 -35.43 12.04
CA ALA A 102 -36.24 -36.29 13.21
C ALA A 102 -37.55 -36.32 14.02
N ALA A 103 -38.20 -35.17 14.24
CA ALA A 103 -39.48 -35.09 14.93
C ALA A 103 -40.61 -35.80 14.17
N THR A 104 -40.64 -35.69 12.84
CA THR A 104 -41.65 -36.33 11.98
C THR A 104 -41.55 -37.86 12.03
N VAL A 105 -40.33 -38.39 12.08
CA VAL A 105 -40.07 -39.84 12.17
C VAL A 105 -40.33 -40.40 13.58
N SER A 106 -40.29 -39.57 14.62
CA SER A 106 -40.42 -40.01 16.02
C SER A 106 -41.86 -40.26 16.51
N CYS A 107 -42.91 -40.02 15.72
CA CYS A 107 -44.30 -40.33 16.09
C CYS A 107 -44.61 -41.82 15.84
N PRO A 108 -44.67 -42.69 16.86
CA PRO A 108 -44.87 -44.12 16.66
C PRO A 108 -46.38 -44.43 16.61
N GLY A 109 -46.83 -45.03 15.50
CA GLY A 109 -48.09 -45.78 15.51
C GLY A 109 -47.97 -47.05 16.36
N THR A 110 -49.09 -47.60 16.82
CA THR A 110 -49.19 -48.75 17.76
C THR A 110 -48.75 -50.11 17.19
N ASP A 111 -48.11 -50.16 16.02
CA ASP A 111 -47.75 -51.39 15.33
C ASP A 111 -46.28 -51.76 15.60
N SER A 112 -46.04 -52.87 16.30
CA SER A 112 -44.71 -53.27 16.79
C SER A 112 -43.71 -53.55 15.65
N ALA A 113 -44.18 -54.02 14.50
CA ALA A 113 -43.35 -54.19 13.31
C ALA A 113 -42.97 -52.85 12.67
N ALA A 114 -43.84 -51.83 12.78
CA ALA A 114 -43.53 -50.47 12.37
C ALA A 114 -42.54 -49.80 13.34
N ILE A 115 -42.63 -50.08 14.65
CA ILE A 115 -41.67 -49.61 15.66
C ILE A 115 -40.28 -50.22 15.41
N ALA A 116 -40.19 -51.53 15.14
CA ALA A 116 -38.91 -52.18 14.83
C ALA A 116 -38.28 -51.66 13.53
N ARG A 117 -39.08 -51.46 12.47
CA ARG A 117 -38.63 -50.78 11.24
C ARG A 117 -38.21 -49.33 11.50
N GLY A 118 -38.93 -48.61 12.36
CA GLY A 118 -38.58 -47.26 12.81
C GLY A 118 -37.22 -47.21 13.51
N GLN A 119 -36.96 -48.13 14.45
CA GLN A 119 -35.66 -48.21 15.15
C GLN A 119 -34.48 -48.54 14.22
N ALA A 120 -34.70 -49.39 13.19
CA ALA A 120 -33.70 -49.66 12.18
C ALA A 120 -33.43 -48.41 11.31
N ALA A 121 -34.49 -47.69 10.92
CA ALA A 121 -34.38 -46.43 10.19
C ALA A 121 -33.68 -45.33 11.01
N THR A 122 -33.96 -45.19 12.31
CA THR A 122 -33.27 -44.24 13.20
C THR A 122 -31.78 -44.57 13.31
N ARG A 123 -31.41 -45.86 13.44
CA ARG A 123 -30.00 -46.27 13.44
C ARG A 123 -29.30 -45.94 12.13
N ALA A 124 -29.94 -46.19 10.99
CA ALA A 124 -29.41 -45.82 9.68
C ALA A 124 -29.27 -44.30 9.55
N ALA A 125 -30.24 -43.52 10.02
CA ALA A 125 -30.19 -42.06 10.01
C ALA A 125 -29.07 -41.49 10.89
N MET A 126 -28.83 -42.07 12.07
CA MET A 126 -27.71 -41.67 12.94
C MET A 126 -26.35 -41.91 12.27
N VAL A 127 -26.17 -43.06 11.59
CA VAL A 127 -24.94 -43.35 10.84
C VAL A 127 -24.78 -42.39 9.66
N LEU A 128 -25.86 -42.12 8.92
CA LEU A 128 -25.83 -41.18 7.80
C LEU A 128 -25.48 -39.76 8.28
N SER A 129 -25.99 -39.36 9.44
CA SER A 129 -25.69 -38.05 10.04
C SER A 129 -24.24 -37.94 10.51
N ASP A 130 -23.66 -39.00 11.10
CA ASP A 130 -22.23 -39.02 11.46
C ASP A 130 -21.34 -38.97 10.21
N LEU A 131 -21.70 -39.72 9.16
CA LEU A 131 -20.99 -39.68 7.88
C LEU A 131 -21.06 -38.30 7.23
N LEU A 132 -22.24 -37.67 7.21
CA LEU A 132 -22.42 -36.32 6.68
C LEU A 132 -21.58 -35.31 7.48
N SER A 133 -21.59 -35.41 8.82
CA SER A 133 -20.78 -34.53 9.68
C SER A 133 -19.28 -34.67 9.40
N ARG A 134 -18.77 -35.89 9.21
CA ARG A 134 -17.37 -36.13 8.86
C ARG A 134 -17.03 -35.64 7.45
N ALA A 135 -17.95 -35.83 6.50
CA ALA A 135 -17.80 -35.35 5.14
C ALA A 135 -17.74 -33.82 5.09
N ASP A 136 -18.65 -33.14 5.77
CA ASP A 136 -18.67 -31.68 5.88
C ASP A 136 -17.41 -31.15 6.57
N GLN A 137 -16.95 -31.80 7.64
CA GLN A 137 -15.69 -31.43 8.28
C GLN A 137 -14.50 -31.54 7.32
N ARG A 138 -14.41 -32.64 6.56
CA ARG A 138 -13.36 -32.82 5.55
C ARG A 138 -13.46 -31.82 4.41
N ALA A 139 -14.67 -31.54 3.93
CA ALA A 139 -14.91 -30.52 2.91
C ALA A 139 -14.46 -29.13 3.41
N GLY A 140 -14.73 -28.80 4.67
CA GLY A 140 -14.26 -27.56 5.30
C GLY A 140 -12.73 -27.48 5.45
N GLU A 141 -12.07 -28.59 5.79
CA GLU A 141 -10.60 -28.66 5.81
C GLU A 141 -9.98 -28.47 4.42
N LEU A 142 -10.56 -29.11 3.41
CA LEU A 142 -10.15 -28.98 2.00
C LEU A 142 -10.35 -27.56 1.49
N ALA A 143 -11.49 -26.93 1.77
CA ALA A 143 -11.75 -25.55 1.40
C ALA A 143 -10.70 -24.60 2.00
N LYS A 144 -10.41 -24.73 3.30
CA LYS A 144 -9.36 -23.94 3.99
C LYS A 144 -7.97 -24.15 3.39
N ALA A 145 -7.63 -25.38 3.00
CA ALA A 145 -6.35 -25.67 2.36
C ALA A 145 -6.28 -25.06 0.95
N TYR A 146 -7.37 -25.13 0.19
CA TYR A 146 -7.48 -24.56 -1.14
C TYR A 146 -7.38 -23.03 -1.11
N ASP A 147 -8.08 -22.37 -0.19
CA ASP A 147 -8.01 -20.91 -0.01
C ASP A 147 -6.58 -20.46 0.33
N ARG A 148 -5.88 -21.18 1.22
CA ARG A 148 -4.47 -20.91 1.53
C ARG A 148 -3.57 -21.09 0.31
N ALA A 149 -3.75 -22.16 -0.45
CA ALA A 149 -2.97 -22.42 -1.66
C ALA A 149 -3.22 -21.33 -2.72
N ARG A 150 -4.47 -20.90 -2.91
CA ARG A 150 -4.84 -19.82 -3.82
C ARG A 150 -4.20 -18.49 -3.41
N ILE A 151 -4.29 -18.12 -2.13
CA ILE A 151 -3.67 -16.89 -1.61
C ILE A 151 -2.16 -16.90 -1.84
N ALA A 152 -1.50 -18.02 -1.53
CA ALA A 152 -0.06 -18.18 -1.76
C ALA A 152 0.30 -18.09 -3.26
N GLY A 153 -0.49 -18.73 -4.13
CA GLY A 153 -0.29 -18.66 -5.58
C GLY A 153 -0.41 -17.24 -6.13
N GLN A 154 -1.44 -16.49 -5.70
CA GLN A 154 -1.61 -15.09 -6.08
C GLN A 154 -0.47 -14.21 -5.58
N GLN A 155 0.10 -14.52 -4.41
CA GLN A 155 1.28 -13.80 -3.91
C GLN A 155 2.50 -14.06 -4.80
N CYS A 156 2.76 -15.32 -5.16
CA CYS A 156 3.84 -15.67 -6.09
C CYS A 156 3.69 -14.97 -7.45
N GLU A 157 2.46 -14.90 -7.99
CA GLU A 157 2.16 -14.22 -9.25
C GLU A 157 2.47 -12.72 -9.15
N ARG A 158 2.03 -12.04 -8.09
CA ARG A 158 2.34 -10.62 -7.85
C ARG A 158 3.83 -10.35 -7.72
N GLU A 159 4.57 -11.23 -7.04
CA GLU A 159 6.02 -11.11 -6.90
C GLU A 159 6.73 -11.32 -8.25
N TYR A 160 6.28 -12.29 -9.04
CA TYR A 160 6.79 -12.54 -10.39
C TYR A 160 6.55 -11.33 -11.32
N ASP A 161 5.33 -10.78 -11.31
CA ASP A 161 4.96 -9.61 -12.09
C ASP A 161 5.79 -8.38 -11.69
N ALA A 162 6.03 -8.17 -10.39
CA ALA A 162 6.89 -7.10 -9.90
C ALA A 162 8.34 -7.24 -10.41
N LEU A 163 8.88 -8.47 -10.47
CA LEU A 163 10.23 -8.75 -10.98
C LEU A 163 10.35 -8.59 -12.49
N THR A 164 9.31 -8.97 -13.25
CA THR A 164 9.32 -8.91 -14.72
C THR A 164 8.97 -7.52 -15.25
N GLN A 165 8.01 -6.81 -14.64
CA GLN A 165 7.65 -5.43 -15.02
C GLN A 165 8.66 -4.41 -14.48
N GLY A 166 9.35 -4.70 -13.37
CA GLY A 166 10.46 -3.87 -12.89
C GLY A 166 11.64 -3.79 -13.88
N HIS A 167 11.81 -4.81 -14.73
CA HIS A 167 12.84 -4.82 -15.78
C HIS A 167 12.48 -4.00 -17.03
N SER A 168 11.19 -3.71 -17.28
CA SER A 168 10.76 -2.99 -18.49
C SER A 168 10.68 -1.46 -18.30
N VAL A 169 10.83 -0.94 -17.08
CA VAL A 169 10.75 0.51 -16.76
C VAL A 169 12.13 1.16 -16.56
N HIS A 170 13.19 0.61 -17.15
CA HIS A 170 14.47 1.33 -17.26
C HIS A 170 14.80 1.64 -18.73
N PRO A 171 14.24 2.71 -19.33
CA PRO A 171 14.90 3.36 -20.45
C PRO A 171 16.12 4.08 -19.84
N SER A 172 17.27 3.46 -19.99
CA SER A 172 18.57 4.11 -19.83
C SER A 172 18.60 5.39 -20.67
N GLY A 173 18.53 6.53 -19.98
CA GLY A 173 18.89 7.85 -20.51
C GLY A 173 20.39 8.07 -20.43
#